data_AF-A0A9P1FS69-F1
#
_entry.id   AF-A0A9P1FS69-F1
#
_cell.length_a   1.000
_cell.length_b   1.000
_cell.length_c   1.000
_cell.angle_alpha   90.00
_cell.angle_beta   90.00
_cell.angle_gamma   90.00
#
_symmetry.space_group_name_H-M   'P 1'
#
loop_
_entity.id
_entity.type
_entity.pdbx_description
1 polymer ?
#
loop_
_entity_poly.entity_id
_entity_poly.type
_entity_poly.pdbx_seq_one_letter_code
_entity_poly.pdbx_strand_id
1 'polypeptide(L)'
;MLVEWWRSSQKRSETNRKSLEWSQMKDVSELSAACNRTSTETIFGVRTMVTFSGLDSATHVMTYEVFSRQKKVLHCLQALRQLWELGGEDKFYYKLVAPLTHFCFVMDLEFASQMSFWGVWNSKLGIKKKDVPEQICKEVVLPEIAVILGGEGATPFTSVAQMREAASKVVDQVEARIKGASDIFLVEVLYGLKCLKAAGRDRAALLEAWKPQGVMCLKESRKLLAYLEKEFGKDSPAWTKLQKRCTEFFPLMVIS
;
A
#
# COMPACT_ATOMS: atom_id res chain seq x y z
N MET A 1 1.41 25.37 -12.44
CA MET A 1 0.98 25.81 -11.09
C MET A 1 0.71 24.67 -10.10
N LEU A 2 -0.32 23.81 -10.27
CA LEU A 2 -0.62 22.70 -9.33
C LEU A 2 0.49 21.63 -9.28
N VAL A 3 0.98 21.21 -10.45
CA VAL A 3 2.10 20.25 -10.57
C VAL A 3 3.40 20.80 -9.98
N GLU A 4 3.68 22.08 -10.20
CA GLU A 4 4.89 22.74 -9.65
C GLU A 4 4.80 22.91 -8.13
N TRP A 5 3.61 23.20 -7.59
CA TRP A 5 3.37 23.22 -6.16
C TRP A 5 3.56 21.83 -5.54
N TRP A 6 3.02 20.78 -6.18
CA TRP A 6 3.20 19.39 -5.78
C TRP A 6 4.68 19.01 -5.75
N ARG A 7 5.41 19.22 -6.84
CA ARG A 7 6.86 18.98 -6.94
C ARG A 7 7.67 19.80 -5.94
N SER A 8 7.27 21.04 -5.67
CA SER A 8 7.90 21.90 -4.66
C SER A 8 7.61 21.47 -3.23
N SER A 9 6.48 20.79 -2.99
CA SER A 9 6.17 20.17 -1.70
C SER A 9 7.02 18.90 -1.48
N GLN A 10 7.27 18.12 -2.53
CA GLN A 10 8.19 16.97 -2.48
C GLN A 10 9.63 17.40 -2.17
N LYS A 11 10.13 18.44 -2.87
CA LYS A 11 11.48 18.99 -2.62
C LYS A 11 11.65 19.55 -1.21
N ARG A 12 10.59 20.14 -0.62
CA ARG A 12 10.65 20.66 0.76
C ARG A 12 10.75 19.57 1.83
N SER A 13 10.17 18.38 1.60
CA SER A 13 10.40 17.25 2.50
C SER A 13 11.83 16.72 2.45
N GLU A 14 12.51 16.82 1.30
CA GLU A 14 13.91 16.39 1.17
C GLU A 14 14.90 17.33 1.88
N THR A 15 14.60 18.63 1.99
CA THR A 15 15.49 19.61 2.64
C THR A 15 15.51 19.49 4.17
N ASN A 16 14.44 18.98 4.80
CA ASN A 16 14.36 18.80 6.27
C ASN A 16 15.09 17.53 6.79
N ARG A 17 15.77 16.79 5.91
CA ARG A 17 16.37 15.46 6.09
C ARG A 17 17.65 15.40 6.95
N LYS A 18 18.09 16.50 7.58
CA LYS A 18 19.49 16.65 8.07
C LYS A 18 19.74 16.75 9.59
N SER A 19 18.81 16.48 10.50
CA SER A 19 19.19 16.53 11.92
C SER A 19 18.49 15.55 12.87
N LEU A 20 19.35 14.82 13.58
CA LEU A 20 19.22 14.12 14.86
C LEU A 20 18.53 12.75 14.92
N GLU A 21 19.33 11.79 15.39
CA GLU A 21 19.00 10.45 15.86
C GLU A 21 18.21 10.50 17.17
N TRP A 22 17.26 9.58 17.39
CA TRP A 22 17.04 8.99 18.70
C TRP A 22 16.61 7.53 18.61
N SER A 23 17.25 6.73 19.45
CA SER A 23 16.93 5.35 19.79
C SER A 23 15.77 5.34 20.80
N GLN A 24 14.82 4.41 20.64
CA GLN A 24 13.69 4.04 21.53
C GLN A 24 12.29 4.34 20.95
N MET A 25 11.82 3.51 20.01
CA MET A 25 10.39 3.23 19.83
C MET A 25 10.24 1.74 19.53
N LYS A 26 9.69 0.98 20.48
CA LYS A 26 9.82 -0.48 20.55
C LYS A 26 8.61 -1.29 20.10
N ASP A 27 7.49 -0.71 19.69
CA ASP A 27 6.41 -1.57 19.17
C ASP A 27 5.48 -0.90 18.14
N VAL A 28 5.51 -1.44 16.92
CA VAL A 28 4.68 -1.02 15.77
C VAL A 28 3.23 -1.53 15.92
N SER A 29 2.99 -2.50 16.80
CA SER A 29 1.69 -3.12 17.00
C SER A 29 0.68 -2.21 17.73
N GLU A 30 1.13 -1.37 18.67
CA GLU A 30 0.27 -0.45 19.42
C GLU A 30 -0.22 0.73 18.56
N LEU A 31 0.58 1.17 17.58
CA LEU A 31 0.21 2.23 16.64
C LEU A 31 -0.95 1.82 15.71
N SER A 32 -1.04 0.53 15.38
CA SER A 32 -2.14 -0.01 14.55
C SER A 32 -3.50 0.08 15.25
N ALA A 33 -3.55 0.04 16.59
CA ALA A 33 -4.79 0.11 17.36
C ALA A 33 -5.30 1.56 17.53
N ALA A 34 -4.39 2.54 17.64
CA ALA A 34 -4.71 3.96 17.70
C ALA A 34 -5.28 4.50 16.37
N CYS A 35 -4.91 3.89 15.25
CA CYS A 35 -5.29 4.27 13.88
C CYS A 35 -6.81 4.16 13.56
N ASN A 36 -7.64 3.66 14.48
CA ASN A 36 -9.10 3.60 14.31
C ASN A 36 -9.85 4.86 14.79
N ARG A 37 -9.14 5.85 15.37
CA ARG A 37 -9.73 7.15 15.72
C ARG A 37 -9.34 8.21 14.69
N THR A 38 -10.33 8.93 14.17
CA THR A 38 -10.23 10.05 13.21
C THR A 38 -9.64 11.33 13.84
N SER A 39 -8.70 11.21 14.78
CA SER A 39 -8.13 12.35 15.49
C SER A 39 -7.01 13.01 14.69
N THR A 40 -6.91 14.34 14.85
CA THR A 40 -5.77 15.17 14.44
C THR A 40 -4.44 14.65 14.96
N GLU A 41 -4.44 13.94 16.09
CA GLU A 41 -3.26 13.31 16.69
C GLU A 41 -2.67 12.21 15.81
N THR A 42 -3.51 11.41 15.14
CA THR A 42 -3.03 10.37 14.20
C THR A 42 -2.28 11.00 13.01
N ILE A 43 -2.78 12.12 12.49
CA ILE A 43 -2.11 12.84 11.40
C ILE A 43 -0.79 13.44 11.87
N PHE A 44 -0.77 14.01 13.08
CA PHE A 44 0.45 14.54 13.68
C PHE A 44 1.49 13.42 13.89
N GLY A 45 1.09 12.28 14.44
CA GLY A 45 1.95 11.11 14.63
C GLY A 45 2.57 10.62 13.31
N VAL A 46 1.78 10.52 12.23
CA VAL A 46 2.30 10.16 10.91
C VAL A 46 3.31 11.18 10.38
N ARG A 47 3.03 12.48 10.49
CA ARG A 47 3.97 13.52 10.05
C ARG A 47 5.28 13.46 10.81
N THR A 48 5.21 13.26 12.13
CA THR A 48 6.38 13.06 12.99
C THR A 48 7.19 11.85 12.51
N MET A 49 6.55 10.69 12.33
CA MET A 49 7.25 9.50 11.83
C MET A 49 7.86 9.70 10.45
N VAL A 50 7.17 10.34 9.50
CA VAL A 50 7.74 10.60 8.16
C VAL A 50 8.96 11.52 8.27
N THR A 51 8.94 12.46 9.22
CA THR A 51 10.07 13.37 9.47
C THR A 51 11.29 12.62 10.03
N PHE A 52 11.10 11.67 10.94
CA PHE A 52 12.19 10.99 11.64
C PHE A 52 12.60 9.64 11.04
N SER A 53 11.65 8.93 10.42
CA SER A 53 11.79 7.57 9.87
C SER A 53 11.40 7.51 8.40
N GLY A 54 11.58 8.59 7.65
CA GLY A 54 11.19 8.69 6.24
C GLY A 54 11.91 7.71 5.30
N LEU A 55 12.99 7.07 5.74
CA LEU A 55 13.69 6.00 4.98
C LEU A 55 13.18 4.60 5.30
N ASP A 56 12.31 4.44 6.31
CA ASP A 56 11.68 3.16 6.60
C ASP A 56 10.41 2.98 5.77
N SER A 57 10.45 1.98 4.90
CA SER A 57 9.28 1.53 4.14
C SER A 57 8.05 1.21 5.02
N ALA A 58 8.22 0.73 6.26
CA ALA A 58 7.07 0.48 7.14
C ALA A 58 6.33 1.78 7.52
N THR A 59 7.06 2.89 7.69
CA THR A 59 6.49 4.22 7.92
C THR A 59 5.58 4.64 6.77
N HIS A 60 5.98 4.41 5.52
CA HIS A 60 5.17 4.78 4.36
C HIS A 60 3.98 3.84 4.13
N VAL A 61 4.10 2.55 4.45
CA VAL A 61 2.93 1.64 4.49
C VAL A 61 1.90 2.16 5.49
N MET A 62 2.31 2.50 6.72
CA MET A 62 1.40 3.02 7.74
C MET A 62 0.82 4.39 7.34
N THR A 63 1.63 5.26 6.75
CA THR A 63 1.21 6.54 6.20
C THR A 63 0.09 6.35 5.17
N TYR A 64 0.27 5.41 4.25
CA TYR A 64 -0.76 5.05 3.28
C TYR A 64 -2.03 4.53 3.96
N GLU A 65 -1.92 3.61 4.91
CA GLU A 65 -3.08 3.03 5.61
C GLU A 65 -3.90 4.09 6.37
N VAL A 66 -3.24 5.01 7.07
CA VAL A 66 -3.89 6.13 7.76
C VAL A 66 -4.63 7.03 6.77
N PHE A 67 -3.94 7.46 5.70
CA PHE A 67 -4.49 8.42 4.75
C PHE A 67 -5.56 7.82 3.83
N SER A 68 -5.48 6.52 3.52
CA SER A 68 -6.47 5.83 2.69
C SER A 68 -7.83 5.73 3.40
N ARG A 69 -7.84 5.50 4.72
CA ARG A 69 -9.07 5.56 5.56
C ARG A 69 -9.70 6.95 5.57
N GLN A 70 -8.86 7.99 5.57
CA GLN A 70 -9.28 9.39 5.52
C GLN A 70 -9.56 9.89 4.09
N LYS A 71 -9.46 9.02 3.08
CA LYS A 71 -9.63 9.36 1.65
C LYS A 71 -8.73 10.51 1.19
N LYS A 72 -7.50 10.60 1.76
CA LYS A 72 -6.51 11.61 1.41
C LYS A 72 -5.64 11.16 0.23
N VAL A 73 -6.20 11.19 -0.98
CA VAL A 73 -5.59 10.64 -2.21
C VAL A 73 -4.16 11.10 -2.44
N LEU A 74 -3.89 12.40 -2.41
CA LEU A 74 -2.54 12.93 -2.67
C LEU A 74 -1.52 12.43 -1.64
N HIS A 75 -1.91 12.31 -0.37
CA HIS A 75 -1.00 11.79 0.66
C HIS A 75 -0.75 10.29 0.48
N CYS A 76 -1.76 9.55 0.01
CA CYS A 76 -1.59 8.14 -0.36
C CYS A 76 -0.63 8.01 -1.55
N LEU A 77 -0.78 8.86 -2.57
CA LEU A 77 0.09 8.89 -3.74
C LEU A 77 1.55 9.20 -3.35
N GLN A 78 1.78 10.17 -2.47
CA GLN A 78 3.11 10.46 -1.95
C GLN A 78 3.71 9.25 -1.22
N ALA A 79 2.93 8.58 -0.37
CA ALA A 79 3.39 7.38 0.31
C ALA A 79 3.73 6.25 -0.68
N LEU A 80 2.93 6.06 -1.74
CA LEU A 80 3.22 5.08 -2.80
C LEU A 80 4.51 5.41 -3.55
N ARG A 81 4.71 6.68 -3.89
CA ARG A 81 5.94 7.14 -4.56
C ARG A 81 7.18 6.84 -3.73
N GLN A 82 7.13 7.17 -2.43
CA GLN A 82 8.21 6.89 -1.50
C GLN A 82 8.45 5.38 -1.31
N LEU A 83 7.38 4.57 -1.27
CA LEU A 83 7.52 3.11 -1.23
C LEU A 83 8.17 2.54 -2.48
N TRP A 84 7.87 3.09 -3.65
CA TRP A 84 8.46 2.69 -4.92
C TRP A 84 9.95 3.05 -4.96
N GLU A 85 10.32 4.27 -4.57
CA GLU A 85 11.72 4.70 -4.48
C GLU A 85 12.52 3.86 -3.47
N LEU A 86 11.98 3.61 -2.27
CA LEU A 86 12.62 2.75 -1.26
C LEU A 86 12.69 1.28 -1.66
N GLY A 87 11.81 0.84 -2.57
CA GLY A 87 11.84 -0.47 -3.19
C GLY A 87 12.86 -0.60 -4.32
N GLY A 88 13.67 0.43 -4.58
CA GLY A 88 14.61 0.45 -5.70
C GLY A 88 13.89 0.52 -7.05
N GLU A 89 12.75 1.23 -7.09
CA GLU A 89 11.90 1.38 -8.28
C GLU A 89 11.28 0.07 -8.78
N ASP A 90 11.30 -0.98 -7.95
CA ASP A 90 10.63 -2.23 -8.23
C ASP A 90 9.13 -2.15 -7.90
N LYS A 91 8.30 -2.23 -8.94
CA LYS A 91 6.84 -2.29 -8.80
C LYS A 91 6.33 -3.58 -8.16
N PHE A 92 7.16 -4.62 -8.07
CA PHE A 92 6.86 -5.88 -7.39
C PHE A 92 7.33 -5.91 -5.94
N TYR A 93 7.88 -4.80 -5.43
CA TYR A 93 8.28 -4.69 -4.04
C TYR A 93 7.10 -5.00 -3.10
N TYR A 94 7.22 -6.05 -2.28
CA TYR A 94 6.08 -6.62 -1.56
C TYR A 94 5.31 -5.63 -0.67
N LYS A 95 5.99 -4.62 -0.10
CA LYS A 95 5.32 -3.58 0.70
C LYS A 95 4.56 -2.55 -0.15
N LEU A 96 4.87 -2.42 -1.44
CA LEU A 96 4.22 -1.52 -2.38
C LEU A 96 2.98 -2.16 -3.03
N VAL A 97 3.06 -3.44 -3.42
CA VAL A 97 2.06 -4.09 -4.28
C VAL A 97 0.63 -4.00 -3.72
N ALA A 98 0.45 -4.26 -2.42
CA ALA A 98 -0.89 -4.20 -1.81
C ALA A 98 -1.44 -2.76 -1.70
N PRO A 99 -0.69 -1.77 -1.16
CA PRO A 99 -1.10 -0.36 -1.22
C PRO A 99 -1.38 0.15 -2.64
N LEU A 100 -0.55 -0.21 -3.61
CA LEU A 100 -0.68 0.23 -5.00
C LEU A 100 -1.99 -0.27 -5.62
N THR A 101 -2.28 -1.56 -5.46
CA THR A 101 -3.51 -2.15 -5.99
C THR A 101 -4.76 -1.69 -5.24
N HIS A 102 -4.68 -1.50 -3.92
CA HIS A 102 -5.75 -0.83 -3.17
C HIS A 102 -6.00 0.59 -3.71
N PHE A 103 -4.96 1.35 -4.07
CA PHE A 103 -5.10 2.69 -4.63
C PHE A 103 -5.78 2.65 -6.00
N CYS A 104 -5.39 1.73 -6.88
CA CYS A 104 -5.92 1.65 -8.24
C CYS A 104 -7.36 1.12 -8.31
N PHE A 105 -7.73 0.15 -7.47
CA PHE A 105 -9.00 -0.57 -7.56
C PHE A 105 -10.02 -0.22 -6.48
N VAL A 106 -9.58 0.12 -5.26
CA VAL A 106 -10.47 0.34 -4.11
C VAL A 106 -10.65 1.81 -3.79
N MET A 107 -9.61 2.63 -4.00
CA MET A 107 -9.72 4.07 -3.77
C MET A 107 -10.58 4.72 -4.85
N ASP A 108 -11.51 5.55 -4.41
CA ASP A 108 -12.42 6.25 -5.29
C ASP A 108 -11.73 7.49 -5.90
N LEU A 109 -11.00 7.29 -7.00
CA LEU A 109 -10.27 8.37 -7.67
C LEU A 109 -11.20 9.34 -8.44
N GLU A 110 -12.46 8.96 -8.62
CA GLU A 110 -13.47 9.76 -9.32
C GLU A 110 -14.26 10.65 -8.35
N PHE A 111 -14.50 10.20 -7.11
CA PHE A 111 -15.23 10.95 -6.07
C PHE A 111 -14.42 11.41 -4.87
N ALA A 112 -13.15 11.03 -4.66
CA ALA A 112 -12.33 11.48 -3.52
C ALA A 112 -12.00 12.99 -3.49
N SER A 113 -12.69 13.75 -4.34
CA SER A 113 -13.00 15.18 -4.28
C SER A 113 -13.48 15.76 -2.95
N GLN A 114 -14.03 14.94 -2.05
CA GLN A 114 -14.70 15.43 -0.85
C GLN A 114 -13.70 15.75 0.27
N MET A 115 -12.77 16.69 0.05
CA MET A 115 -11.98 17.26 1.14
C MET A 115 -12.57 18.57 1.66
N SER A 116 -13.13 18.46 2.85
CA SER A 116 -13.62 19.49 3.78
C SER A 116 -12.60 20.55 4.22
N PHE A 117 -11.37 20.57 3.69
CA PHE A 117 -10.37 21.61 4.02
C PHE A 117 -10.19 22.66 2.90
N TRP A 118 -10.52 22.32 1.65
CA TRP A 118 -10.36 23.21 0.49
C TRP A 118 -11.57 24.11 0.21
N GLY A 119 -12.70 23.87 0.88
CA GLY A 119 -13.91 24.68 0.73
C GLY A 119 -13.74 26.16 1.12
N VAL A 120 -12.75 26.47 1.98
CA VAL A 120 -12.49 27.85 2.43
C VAL A 120 -11.59 28.62 1.46
N TRP A 121 -10.65 27.96 0.77
CA TRP A 121 -9.71 28.63 -0.13
C TRP A 121 -10.29 28.82 -1.55
N ASN A 122 -11.09 27.88 -2.05
CA ASN A 122 -11.67 27.95 -3.40
C ASN A 122 -12.80 28.99 -3.56
N SER A 123 -13.41 29.46 -2.47
CA SER A 123 -14.38 30.56 -2.51
C SER A 123 -13.78 31.85 -3.10
N LYS A 124 -12.47 32.07 -2.93
CA LYS A 124 -11.75 33.24 -3.47
C LYS A 124 -11.35 33.13 -4.94
N LEU A 125 -11.32 31.94 -5.53
CA LEU A 125 -10.83 31.73 -6.90
C LEU A 125 -11.95 31.53 -7.94
N GLY A 126 -13.22 31.56 -7.55
CA GLY A 126 -14.35 31.42 -8.48
C GLY A 126 -14.43 30.05 -9.17
N ILE A 127 -13.65 29.07 -8.72
CA ILE A 127 -13.61 27.73 -9.32
C ILE A 127 -14.84 26.95 -8.84
N LYS A 128 -15.71 26.58 -9.78
CA LYS A 128 -16.93 25.81 -9.50
C LYS A 128 -16.55 24.48 -8.82
N LYS A 129 -17.30 24.13 -7.76
CA LYS A 129 -17.07 23.01 -6.82
C LYS A 129 -16.96 21.61 -7.46
N LYS A 130 -17.26 21.48 -8.76
CA LYS A 130 -17.34 20.21 -9.51
C LYS A 130 -16.05 19.84 -10.25
N ASP A 131 -15.19 20.80 -10.60
CA ASP A 131 -14.13 20.59 -11.62
C ASP A 131 -12.74 20.28 -11.04
N VAL A 132 -12.45 20.78 -9.84
CA VAL A 132 -11.15 20.61 -9.14
C VAL A 132 -10.71 19.14 -8.93
N PRO A 133 -11.60 18.18 -8.61
CA PRO A 133 -11.19 16.82 -8.30
C PRO A 133 -10.75 16.01 -9.52
N GLU A 134 -11.46 16.19 -10.62
CA GLU A 134 -11.15 15.55 -11.89
C GLU A 134 -9.83 16.09 -12.44
N GLN A 135 -9.59 17.39 -12.28
CA GLN A 135 -8.33 18.04 -12.67
C GLN A 135 -7.14 17.49 -11.89
N ILE A 136 -7.24 17.35 -10.57
CA ILE A 136 -6.15 16.77 -9.73
C ILE A 136 -5.85 15.34 -10.15
N CYS A 137 -6.90 14.55 -10.44
CA CYS A 137 -6.72 13.19 -10.92
C CYS A 137 -5.93 13.17 -12.23
N LYS A 138 -6.33 13.99 -13.21
CA LYS A 138 -5.70 14.06 -14.53
C LYS A 138 -4.29 14.67 -14.52
N GLU A 139 -4.07 15.72 -13.74
CA GLU A 139 -2.81 16.48 -13.74
C GLU A 139 -1.74 15.93 -12.78
N VAL A 140 -2.15 15.20 -11.74
CA VAL A 140 -1.23 14.72 -10.70
C VAL A 140 -1.32 13.21 -10.54
N VAL A 141 -2.50 12.64 -10.30
CA VAL A 141 -2.61 11.21 -9.96
C VAL A 141 -2.21 10.31 -11.12
N LEU A 142 -2.80 10.53 -12.31
CA LEU A 142 -2.55 9.69 -13.48
C LEU A 142 -1.09 9.74 -13.96
N PRO A 143 -0.42 10.92 -14.02
CA PRO A 143 1.01 10.99 -14.33
C PRO A 143 1.89 10.28 -13.30
N GLU A 144 1.69 10.51 -12.00
CA GLU A 144 2.54 9.95 -10.96
C GLU A 144 2.40 8.43 -10.83
N ILE A 145 1.16 7.91 -10.95
CA ILE A 145 0.92 6.46 -10.96
C ILE A 145 1.49 5.81 -12.23
N ALA A 146 1.48 6.51 -13.38
CA ALA A 146 2.11 6.01 -14.60
C ALA A 146 3.59 5.71 -14.38
N VAL A 147 4.30 6.56 -13.63
CA VAL A 147 5.71 6.32 -13.31
C VAL A 147 5.88 5.09 -12.41
N ILE A 148 5.00 4.88 -11.42
CA ILE A 148 5.09 3.71 -10.53
C ILE A 148 4.80 2.40 -11.29
N LEU A 149 3.81 2.39 -12.18
CA LEU A 149 3.41 1.18 -12.93
C LEU A 149 4.31 0.90 -14.15
N GLY A 150 4.75 1.96 -14.82
CA GLY A 150 5.47 1.91 -16.09
C GLY A 150 6.97 2.16 -16.00
N GLY A 151 7.47 2.72 -14.90
CA GLY A 151 8.87 3.14 -14.73
C GLY A 151 9.12 4.60 -15.11
N GLU A 152 10.36 5.06 -14.95
CA GLU A 152 10.76 6.41 -15.36
C GLU A 152 10.54 6.63 -16.87
N GLY A 153 10.01 7.80 -17.22
CA GLY A 153 9.67 8.14 -18.61
C GLY A 153 8.34 7.57 -19.11
N ALA A 154 7.59 6.85 -18.27
CA ALA A 154 6.25 6.38 -18.63
C ALA A 154 5.32 7.52 -19.03
N THR A 155 4.59 7.33 -20.12
CA THR A 155 3.57 8.27 -20.57
C THR A 155 2.41 8.30 -19.57
N PRO A 156 1.94 9.49 -19.15
CA PRO A 156 0.78 9.61 -18.28
C PRO A 156 -0.45 8.88 -18.84
N PHE A 157 -1.23 8.25 -17.96
CA PHE A 157 -2.51 7.66 -18.36
C PHE A 157 -3.52 8.75 -18.73
N THR A 158 -4.37 8.48 -19.71
CA THR A 158 -5.42 9.42 -20.11
C THR A 158 -6.70 9.27 -19.28
N SER A 159 -6.88 8.12 -18.63
CA SER A 159 -8.05 7.81 -17.81
C SER A 159 -7.74 6.83 -16.67
N VAL A 160 -8.62 6.81 -15.66
CA VAL A 160 -8.59 5.83 -14.56
C VAL A 160 -8.74 4.40 -15.09
N ALA A 161 -9.49 4.19 -16.17
CA ALA A 161 -9.64 2.89 -16.80
C ALA A 161 -8.30 2.36 -17.34
N GLN A 162 -7.54 3.19 -18.06
CA GLN A 162 -6.20 2.83 -18.54
C GLN A 162 -5.24 2.52 -17.39
N MET A 163 -5.28 3.33 -16.33
CA MET A 163 -4.49 3.08 -15.12
C MET A 163 -4.83 1.73 -14.48
N ARG A 164 -6.12 1.40 -14.36
CA ARG A 164 -6.59 0.11 -13.83
C ARG A 164 -6.18 -1.06 -14.70
N GLU A 165 -6.22 -0.91 -16.02
CA GLU A 165 -5.73 -1.94 -16.95
C GLU A 165 -4.23 -2.21 -16.76
N ALA A 166 -3.42 -1.14 -16.63
CA ALA A 166 -2.00 -1.28 -16.34
C ALA A 166 -1.75 -1.93 -14.97
N ALA A 167 -2.51 -1.54 -13.96
CA ALA A 167 -2.44 -2.17 -12.63
C ALA A 167 -2.87 -3.64 -12.65
N SER A 168 -3.85 -4.02 -13.48
CA SER A 168 -4.26 -5.43 -13.64
C SER A 168 -3.11 -6.30 -14.14
N LYS A 169 -2.24 -5.79 -15.03
CA LYS A 169 -1.04 -6.52 -15.49
C LYS A 169 -0.07 -6.80 -14.35
N VAL A 170 0.06 -5.88 -13.39
CA VAL A 170 0.85 -6.09 -12.17
C VAL A 170 0.20 -7.18 -11.30
N VAL A 171 -1.12 -7.13 -11.13
CA VAL A 171 -1.89 -8.14 -10.40
C VAL A 171 -1.71 -9.53 -11.01
N ASP A 172 -1.79 -9.65 -12.34
CA ASP A 172 -1.61 -10.92 -13.06
C ASP A 172 -0.19 -11.50 -12.83
N GLN A 173 0.83 -10.65 -12.82
CA GLN A 173 2.21 -11.07 -12.56
C GLN A 173 2.44 -11.50 -11.11
N VAL A 174 1.82 -10.79 -10.15
CA VAL A 174 1.82 -11.18 -8.74
C VAL A 174 1.13 -12.53 -8.56
N GLU A 175 -0.01 -12.74 -9.22
CA GLU A 175 -0.73 -14.02 -9.21
C GLU A 175 0.14 -15.16 -9.77
N ALA A 176 0.78 -14.93 -10.91
CA ALA A 176 1.68 -15.89 -11.54
C ALA A 176 2.87 -16.23 -10.63
N ARG A 177 3.45 -15.22 -9.95
CA ARG A 177 4.55 -15.41 -9.01
C ARG A 177 4.15 -16.29 -7.84
N ILE A 178 2.97 -16.07 -7.23
CA ILE A 178 2.48 -16.91 -6.13
C ILE A 178 2.27 -18.37 -6.57
N LYS A 179 1.83 -18.59 -7.83
CA LYS A 179 1.60 -19.93 -8.37
C LYS A 179 2.89 -20.68 -8.74
N GLY A 180 3.87 -19.97 -9.28
CA GLY A 180 5.01 -20.58 -9.98
C GLY A 180 6.35 -20.52 -9.25
N ALA A 181 6.56 -19.57 -8.33
CA ALA A 181 7.86 -19.37 -7.69
C ALA A 181 8.05 -20.32 -6.50
N SER A 182 9.04 -21.21 -6.57
CA SER A 182 9.38 -22.15 -5.49
C SER A 182 10.14 -21.50 -4.33
N ASP A 183 10.69 -20.30 -4.55
CA ASP A 183 11.55 -19.55 -3.63
C ASP A 183 10.84 -18.34 -3.00
N ILE A 184 9.53 -18.21 -3.20
CA ILE A 184 8.76 -17.05 -2.72
C ILE A 184 8.73 -16.97 -1.19
N PHE A 185 9.01 -15.78 -0.64
CA PHE A 185 8.90 -15.55 0.79
C PHE A 185 7.43 -15.51 1.22
N LEU A 186 7.11 -16.03 2.42
CA LEU A 186 5.73 -16.00 2.94
C LEU A 186 5.16 -14.59 3.07
N VAL A 187 6.01 -13.59 3.30
CA VAL A 187 5.59 -12.18 3.32
C VAL A 187 5.13 -11.72 1.93
N GLU A 188 5.81 -12.12 0.86
CA GLU A 188 5.37 -11.83 -0.52
C GLU A 188 4.02 -12.48 -0.82
N VAL A 189 3.81 -13.72 -0.37
CA VAL A 189 2.50 -14.39 -0.50
C VAL A 189 1.42 -13.59 0.23
N LEU A 190 1.66 -13.17 1.48
CA LEU A 190 0.69 -12.40 2.26
C LEU A 190 0.29 -11.09 1.55
N TYR A 191 1.27 -10.31 1.10
CA TYR A 191 1.00 -9.05 0.41
C TYR A 191 0.40 -9.27 -0.98
N GLY A 192 0.79 -10.34 -1.67
CA GLY A 192 0.20 -10.78 -2.92
C GLY A 192 -1.28 -11.15 -2.78
N LEU A 193 -1.67 -11.86 -1.72
CA LEU A 193 -3.08 -12.16 -1.43
C LEU A 193 -3.89 -10.89 -1.12
N LYS A 194 -3.30 -9.93 -0.39
CA LYS A 194 -3.95 -8.61 -0.17
C LYS A 194 -4.13 -7.83 -1.47
N CYS A 195 -3.16 -7.92 -2.37
CA CYS A 195 -3.23 -7.34 -3.71
C CYS A 195 -4.35 -7.95 -4.55
N LEU A 196 -4.44 -9.28 -4.60
CA LEU A 196 -5.53 -10.00 -5.27
C LEU A 196 -6.90 -9.62 -4.70
N LYS A 197 -7.01 -9.48 -3.37
CA LYS A 197 -8.24 -9.03 -2.70
C LYS A 197 -8.65 -7.64 -3.18
N ALA A 198 -7.71 -6.69 -3.20
CA ALA A 198 -7.98 -5.32 -3.63
C ALA A 198 -8.42 -5.24 -5.10
N ALA A 199 -7.86 -6.09 -5.95
CA ALA A 199 -8.24 -6.19 -7.36
C ALA A 199 -9.51 -7.03 -7.63
N GLY A 200 -10.15 -7.57 -6.58
CA GLY A 200 -11.34 -8.40 -6.72
C GLY A 200 -11.10 -9.77 -7.37
N ARG A 201 -9.87 -10.29 -7.31
CA ARG A 201 -9.51 -11.61 -7.85
C ARG A 201 -9.90 -12.73 -6.89
N ASP A 202 -10.22 -13.90 -7.45
CA ASP A 202 -10.51 -15.09 -6.64
C ASP A 202 -9.23 -15.65 -6.01
N ARG A 203 -9.19 -15.60 -4.68
CA ARG A 203 -8.07 -16.09 -3.87
C ARG A 203 -8.29 -17.52 -3.42
N ALA A 204 -9.53 -18.00 -3.34
CA ALA A 204 -9.84 -19.33 -2.84
C ALA A 204 -9.33 -20.40 -3.81
N ALA A 205 -9.70 -20.29 -5.10
CA ALA A 205 -9.22 -21.20 -6.14
C ALA A 205 -7.68 -21.19 -6.26
N LEU A 206 -7.05 -20.02 -6.13
CA LEU A 206 -5.60 -19.89 -6.12
C LEU A 206 -4.97 -20.66 -4.95
N LEU A 207 -5.54 -20.50 -3.74
CA LEU A 207 -5.04 -21.11 -2.51
C LEU A 207 -5.30 -22.62 -2.44
N GLU A 208 -6.32 -23.14 -3.12
CA GLU A 208 -6.55 -24.57 -3.27
C GLU A 208 -5.41 -25.25 -4.04
N ALA A 209 -4.97 -24.64 -5.15
CA ALA A 209 -3.87 -25.13 -5.96
C ALA A 209 -2.49 -24.80 -5.37
N TRP A 210 -2.42 -23.79 -4.49
CA TRP A 210 -1.17 -23.32 -3.90
C TRP A 210 -0.51 -24.40 -3.02
N LYS A 211 0.80 -24.56 -3.21
CA LYS A 211 1.66 -25.39 -2.40
C LYS A 211 2.67 -24.46 -1.73
N PRO A 212 2.66 -24.32 -0.38
CA PRO A 212 3.62 -23.46 0.30
C PRO A 212 5.04 -24.00 0.09
N GLN A 213 5.73 -23.38 -0.86
CA GLN A 213 7.13 -23.61 -1.19
C GLN A 213 7.83 -22.27 -1.02
N GLY A 214 8.93 -22.25 -0.26
CA GLY A 214 9.67 -21.03 -0.03
C GLY A 214 10.28 -20.91 1.36
N VAL A 215 10.95 -19.80 1.57
CA VAL A 215 11.67 -19.50 2.81
C VAL A 215 10.67 -19.15 3.91
N MET A 216 10.68 -19.93 4.98
CA MET A 216 9.79 -19.74 6.13
C MET A 216 10.52 -19.04 7.27
N CYS A 217 9.85 -18.11 7.91
CA CYS A 217 10.27 -17.59 9.21
C CYS A 217 9.07 -17.57 10.14
N LEU A 218 9.31 -17.85 11.43
CA LEU A 218 8.25 -18.07 12.40
C LEU A 218 7.26 -16.90 12.49
N LYS A 219 7.76 -15.66 12.40
CA LYS A 219 6.93 -14.44 12.46
C LYS A 219 5.98 -14.33 11.28
N GLU A 220 6.46 -14.54 10.05
CA GLU A 220 5.62 -14.40 8.86
C GLU A 220 4.71 -15.62 8.65
N SER A 221 5.14 -16.82 9.07
CA SER A 221 4.27 -17.99 9.18
C SER A 221 3.04 -17.73 10.06
N ARG A 222 3.24 -17.18 11.27
CA ARG A 222 2.13 -16.83 12.18
C ARG A 222 1.20 -15.78 11.57
N LYS A 223 1.77 -14.74 10.95
CA LYS A 223 0.97 -13.69 10.29
C LYS A 223 0.14 -14.23 9.14
N LEU A 224 0.71 -15.07 8.28
CA LEU A 224 0.00 -15.64 7.15
C LEU A 224 -1.09 -16.63 7.62
N LEU A 225 -0.82 -17.46 8.64
CA LEU A 225 -1.84 -18.31 9.25
C LEU A 225 -2.99 -17.50 9.83
N ALA A 226 -2.71 -16.44 10.59
CA ALA A 226 -3.73 -15.56 11.15
C ALA A 226 -4.55 -14.86 10.05
N TYR A 227 -3.91 -14.48 8.93
CA TYR A 227 -4.60 -13.92 7.77
C TYR A 227 -5.51 -14.96 7.10
N LEU A 228 -5.02 -16.17 6.86
CA LEU A 228 -5.80 -17.25 6.23
C LEU A 228 -6.97 -17.68 7.10
N GLU A 229 -6.78 -17.77 8.42
CA GLU A 229 -7.84 -18.05 9.38
C GLU A 229 -8.94 -16.99 9.30
N LYS A 230 -8.55 -15.71 9.33
CA LYS A 230 -9.51 -14.60 9.29
C LYS A 230 -10.30 -14.56 7.97
N GLU A 231 -9.68 -14.89 6.85
CA GLU A 231 -10.29 -14.75 5.53
C GLU A 231 -11.02 -16.02 5.06
N PHE A 232 -10.57 -17.21 5.46
CA PHE A 232 -11.05 -18.50 4.93
C PHE A 232 -11.37 -19.55 6.01
N GLY A 233 -11.04 -19.29 7.28
CA GLY A 233 -11.21 -20.24 8.39
C GLY A 233 -10.05 -21.22 8.57
N LYS A 234 -9.96 -21.82 9.77
CA LYS A 234 -8.93 -22.82 10.12
C LYS A 234 -9.06 -24.12 9.33
N ASP A 235 -10.29 -24.45 8.91
CA ASP A 235 -10.58 -25.66 8.15
C ASP A 235 -10.27 -25.53 6.65
N SER A 236 -9.82 -24.35 6.20
CA SER A 236 -9.49 -24.14 4.79
C SER A 236 -8.28 -24.98 4.38
N PRO A 237 -8.28 -25.60 3.17
CA PRO A 237 -7.17 -26.43 2.71
C PRO A 237 -5.82 -25.71 2.75
N ALA A 238 -5.79 -24.42 2.44
CA ALA A 238 -4.57 -23.61 2.46
C ALA A 238 -4.04 -23.37 3.88
N TRP A 239 -4.93 -23.11 4.84
CA TRP A 239 -4.53 -22.97 6.24
C TRP A 239 -3.95 -24.27 6.77
N THR A 240 -4.62 -25.41 6.57
CA THR A 240 -4.14 -26.72 7.04
C THR A 240 -2.81 -27.12 6.40
N LYS A 241 -2.65 -26.90 5.08
CA LYS A 241 -1.39 -27.16 4.36
C LYS A 241 -0.25 -26.31 4.92
N LEU A 242 -0.49 -25.01 5.12
CA LEU A 242 0.53 -24.09 5.65
C LEU A 242 0.86 -24.44 7.11
N GLN A 243 -0.14 -24.76 7.93
CA GLN A 243 0.01 -25.14 9.33
C GLN A 243 0.93 -26.37 9.44
N LYS A 244 0.60 -27.43 8.70
CA LYS A 244 1.41 -28.65 8.64
C LYS A 244 2.84 -28.34 8.22
N ARG A 245 3.03 -27.51 7.19
CA ARG A 245 4.37 -27.13 6.73
C ARG A 245 5.13 -26.32 7.79
N CYS A 246 4.44 -25.45 8.52
CA CYS A 246 5.05 -24.67 9.60
C CYS A 246 5.50 -25.55 10.76
N THR A 247 4.72 -26.55 11.16
CA THR A 247 5.11 -27.47 12.25
C THR A 247 6.23 -28.42 11.86
N GLU A 248 6.35 -28.77 10.57
CA GLU A 248 7.52 -29.49 10.04
C GLU A 248 8.82 -28.68 10.21
N PHE A 249 8.80 -27.37 9.93
CA PHE A 249 9.97 -26.50 10.07
C PHE A 249 10.20 -25.98 11.49
N PHE A 250 9.12 -25.76 12.24
CA PHE A 250 9.12 -25.20 13.58
C PHE A 250 8.33 -26.12 14.52
N PRO A 251 8.90 -27.25 14.99
CA PRO A 251 8.17 -28.22 15.81
C PRO A 251 7.62 -27.67 17.13
N LEU A 252 8.24 -26.61 17.65
CA LEU A 252 7.82 -25.92 18.88
C LEU A 252 6.78 -24.81 18.65
N MET A 253 6.32 -24.64 17.41
CA MET A 253 5.31 -23.63 17.09
C MET A 253 3.96 -24.03 17.65
N VAL A 254 3.51 -23.34 18.69
CA VAL A 254 2.13 -23.42 19.19
C VAL A 254 1.23 -22.59 18.29
N ILE A 255 0.19 -23.22 17.73
CA ILE A 255 -0.81 -22.59 16.87
C ILE A 255 -2.14 -22.69 17.62
N SER A 256 -2.56 -21.55 18.18
CA SER A 256 -3.81 -21.40 18.95
C SER A 256 -5.01 -21.20 18.04
#